data_AF-A0A3E2TM04-F1
#
_entry.id   AF-A0A3E2TM04-F1
#
_cell.length_a   1.000
_cell.length_b   1.000
_cell.length_c   1.000
_cell.angle_alpha   90.00
_cell.angle_beta   90.00
_cell.angle_gamma   90.00
#
_symmetry.space_group_name_H-M   'P 1'
#
loop_
_entity.id
_entity.type
_entity.pdbx_description
1 polymer ?
#
loop_
_entity_poly.entity_id
_entity_poly.type
_entity_poly.pdbx_seq_one_letter_code
_entity_poly.pdbx_strand_id
1 'polypeptide(L)'
;MRVETERMYLYPLRDEEMRLVIEKESDPEMKQAYTEMLEGSLSNSDKRIWYAIWNMELKDESGIIVGDFCFKGFGADYVELE
;
A
#
# COMPACT_ATOMS: atom_id res chain seq x y z
N MET A 1 5.76 -3.11 9.56
CA MET A 1 6.98 -3.22 8.74
C MET A 1 7.19 -1.91 8.02
N ARG A 2 8.44 -1.47 7.82
CA ARG A 2 8.78 -0.32 6.97
C ARG A 2 10.05 -0.62 6.21
N VAL A 3 10.17 -0.14 4.99
CA VAL A 3 11.40 -0.18 4.18
C VAL A 3 12.02 1.20 4.24
N GLU A 4 13.32 1.25 4.54
CA GLU A 4 14.07 2.49 4.62
C GLU A 4 14.93 2.66 3.36
N THR A 5 14.88 3.84 2.78
CA THR A 5 15.75 4.24 1.67
C THR A 5 16.63 5.41 2.11
N GLU A 6 17.49 5.90 1.21
CA GLU A 6 18.30 7.08 1.47
C GLU A 6 17.44 8.32 1.77
N ARG A 7 16.31 8.47 1.07
CA ARG A 7 15.51 9.71 1.08
C ARG A 7 14.09 9.56 1.64
N MET A 8 13.61 8.33 1.84
CA MET A 8 12.21 8.07 2.18
C MET A 8 12.03 6.82 3.06
N TYR A 9 10.95 6.84 3.85
CA TYR A 9 10.35 5.63 4.43
C TYR A 9 9.19 5.16 3.56
N LEU A 10 9.17 3.85 3.29
CA LEU A 10 8.06 3.20 2.60
C LEU A 10 7.35 2.27 3.58
N TYR A 11 6.03 2.39 3.72
CA TYR A 11 5.28 1.52 4.62
C TYR A 11 3.87 1.26 4.10
N PRO A 12 3.35 0.02 4.29
CA PRO A 12 1.99 -0.29 3.92
C PRO A 12 1.01 0.33 4.92
N LEU A 13 -0.10 0.84 4.41
CA LEU A 13 -1.22 1.34 5.19
C LEU A 13 -1.98 0.20 5.88
N ARG A 14 -2.55 0.52 7.04
CA ARG A 14 -3.51 -0.34 7.75
C ARG A 14 -4.89 -0.21 7.12
N ASP A 15 -5.78 -1.14 7.48
CA ASP A 15 -7.15 -1.16 6.95
C ASP A 15 -7.89 0.17 7.10
N GLU A 16 -7.79 0.77 8.28
CA GLU A 16 -8.48 2.04 8.54
C GLU A 16 -7.89 3.18 7.70
N GLU A 17 -6.57 3.20 7.52
CA GLU A 17 -5.90 4.22 6.71
C GLU A 17 -6.25 4.05 5.22
N MET A 18 -6.31 2.80 4.72
CA MET A 18 -6.76 2.50 3.35
C MET A 18 -8.23 2.91 3.15
N ARG A 19 -9.11 2.68 4.12
CA ARG A 19 -10.51 3.14 4.06
C ARG A 19 -10.60 4.66 3.94
N LEU A 20 -9.77 5.40 4.69
CA LEU A 20 -9.72 6.85 4.58
C LEU A 20 -9.21 7.33 3.22
N VAL A 21 -8.25 6.63 2.60
CA VAL A 21 -7.80 6.92 1.23
C VAL A 21 -8.94 6.70 0.24
N ILE A 22 -9.64 5.57 0.32
CA ILE A 22 -10.78 5.23 -0.56
C ILE A 22 -11.93 6.25 -0.40
N GLU A 23 -12.21 6.68 0.83
CA GLU A 23 -13.27 7.66 1.10
C GLU A 23 -12.96 9.02 0.45
N LYS A 24 -11.70 9.45 0.52
CA LYS A 24 -11.23 10.74 -0.01
C LYS A 24 -10.96 10.74 -1.51
N GLU A 25 -10.82 9.55 -2.12
CA GLU A 25 -10.59 9.44 -3.55
C GLU A 25 -11.82 9.90 -4.35
N SER A 26 -11.57 10.81 -5.29
CA SER A 26 -12.57 11.45 -6.15
C SER A 26 -12.67 10.78 -7.51
N ASP A 27 -11.59 10.16 -7.98
CA ASP A 27 -11.56 9.42 -9.23
C ASP A 27 -12.21 8.03 -9.05
N PRO A 28 -13.30 7.71 -9.78
CA PRO A 28 -14.01 6.45 -9.59
C PRO A 28 -13.17 5.21 -9.90
N GLU A 29 -12.28 5.27 -10.89
CA GLU A 29 -11.45 4.14 -11.29
C GLU A 29 -10.38 3.87 -10.22
N MET A 30 -9.72 4.92 -9.71
CA MET A 30 -8.77 4.83 -8.61
C MET A 30 -9.45 4.35 -7.32
N LYS A 31 -10.64 4.86 -7.03
CA LYS A 31 -11.42 4.43 -5.86
C LYS A 31 -11.76 2.94 -5.93
N GLN A 32 -12.14 2.44 -7.09
CA GLN A 32 -12.36 1.02 -7.31
C GLN A 32 -11.06 0.23 -7.11
N ALA A 33 -9.95 0.67 -7.70
CA ALA A 33 -8.65 -0.01 -7.56
C ALA A 33 -8.21 -0.10 -6.09
N TYR A 34 -8.32 0.97 -5.31
CA TYR A 34 -8.01 0.94 -3.88
C TYR A 34 -8.96 0.06 -3.07
N THR A 35 -10.24 -0.02 -3.48
CA THR A 35 -11.21 -0.93 -2.85
C THR A 35 -10.80 -2.39 -3.07
N GLU A 36 -10.45 -2.77 -4.30
CA GLU A 36 -9.97 -4.12 -4.64
C GLU A 36 -8.68 -4.47 -3.87
N MET A 37 -7.78 -3.50 -3.69
CA MET A 37 -6.56 -3.63 -2.88
C MET A 37 -6.85 -3.88 -1.39
N LEU A 38 -7.82 -3.16 -0.82
CA LEU A 38 -8.26 -3.40 0.56
C LEU A 38 -8.88 -4.79 0.71
N GLU A 39 -9.75 -5.18 -0.21
CA GLU A 39 -10.35 -6.53 -0.24
C GLU A 39 -9.29 -7.63 -0.34
N GLY A 40 -8.27 -7.44 -1.19
CA GLY A 40 -7.13 -8.34 -1.29
C GLY A 40 -6.33 -8.45 0.01
N SER A 41 -6.12 -7.31 0.70
CA SER A 41 -5.41 -7.23 1.99
C SER A 41 -6.18 -7.89 3.14
N LEU A 42 -7.52 -7.86 3.09
CA LEU A 42 -8.39 -8.53 4.07
C LEU A 42 -8.48 -10.03 3.82
N SER A 43 -8.57 -10.43 2.55
CA SER A 43 -8.70 -11.84 2.14
C SER A 43 -7.39 -12.61 2.28
N ASN A 44 -6.24 -11.95 2.17
CA ASN A 44 -4.91 -12.54 2.22
C ASN A 44 -4.06 -11.86 3.30
N SER A 45 -4.50 -11.93 4.57
CA SER A 45 -3.86 -11.21 5.67
C SER A 45 -2.36 -11.51 5.84
N ASP A 46 -1.93 -12.74 5.54
CA ASP A 46 -0.52 -13.18 5.54
C ASP A 46 0.30 -12.56 4.41
N LYS A 47 -0.34 -12.25 3.28
CA LYS A 47 0.26 -11.67 2.07
C LYS A 47 -0.11 -10.21 1.84
N ARG A 48 -0.68 -9.54 2.85
CA ARG A 48 -1.17 -8.15 2.79
C ARG A 48 -0.20 -7.20 2.09
N ILE A 49 1.10 -7.36 2.31
CA ILE A 49 2.13 -6.45 1.79
C ILE A 49 2.08 -6.33 0.26
N TRP A 50 1.50 -7.32 -0.43
CA TRP A 50 1.32 -7.36 -1.89
C TRP A 50 -0.01 -6.77 -2.38
N TYR A 51 -0.87 -6.36 -1.46
CA TYR A 51 -2.19 -5.79 -1.75
C TYR A 51 -2.38 -4.41 -1.14
N ALA A 52 -1.68 -4.08 -0.06
CA ALA A 52 -1.83 -2.81 0.63
C ALA A 52 -1.29 -1.63 -0.19
N ILE A 53 -1.89 -0.45 0.03
CA ILE A 53 -1.34 0.82 -0.43
C ILE A 53 -0.09 1.13 0.38
N TRP A 54 1.00 1.52 -0.27
CA TRP A 54 2.24 1.91 0.38
C TRP A 54 2.46 3.41 0.30
N ASN A 55 2.62 4.05 1.46
CA ASN A 55 3.02 5.44 1.53
C ASN A 55 4.49 5.60 1.20
N MET A 56 4.82 6.73 0.56
CA MET A 56 6.18 7.24 0.40
C MET A 56 6.34 8.51 1.24
N GLU A 57 6.97 8.40 2.41
CA GLU A 57 7.18 9.50 3.34
C GLU A 57 8.62 10.02 3.25
N LEU A 58 8.81 11.34 3.19
CA LEU A 58 10.15 11.95 3.17
C LEU A 58 10.90 11.72 4.49
N LYS A 59 12.19 11.40 4.37
CA LYS A 59 13.09 11.21 5.51
C LYS A 59 13.77 12.53 5.92
N ASP A 60 12.96 13.53 6.23
CA ASP A 60 13.41 14.88 6.61
C ASP A 60 12.69 15.42 7.85
N GLU A 61 12.05 14.52 8.62
CA GLU A 61 11.26 14.83 9.83
C GLU A 61 9.97 15.64 9.57
N SER A 62 9.68 15.99 8.32
CA SER A 62 8.46 16.74 7.96
C SER A 62 7.18 15.90 8.05
N GLY A 63 7.29 14.58 7.92
CA GLY A 63 6.15 13.67 7.80
C GLY A 63 5.38 13.83 6.48
N ILE A 64 5.96 14.49 5.47
CA ILE A 64 5.30 14.71 4.18
C ILE A 64 5.21 13.40 3.40
N ILE A 65 3.99 13.06 2.98
CA ILE A 65 3.73 12.01 2.01
C ILE A 65 3.86 12.59 0.61
N VAL A 66 4.83 12.09 -0.15
CA VAL A 66 5.12 12.56 -1.53
C VAL A 66 4.43 11.74 -2.60
N GLY A 67 3.79 10.64 -2.21
CA GLY A 67 3.00 9.79 -3.07
C GLY A 67 2.77 8.44 -2.43
N ASP A 68 2.19 7.54 -3.22
CA ASP A 68 1.96 6.16 -2.86
C ASP A 68 2.27 5.23 -4.05
N PHE A 69 2.39 3.95 -3.75
CA PHE A 69 2.44 2.90 -4.76
C PHE A 69 1.76 1.63 -4.25
N CYS A 70 1.38 0.76 -5.18
CA CYS A 70 0.68 -0.47 -4.86
C CYS A 70 1.16 -1.62 -5.76
N PHE A 71 0.98 -2.85 -5.27
CA PHE A 71 1.14 -4.05 -6.07
C PHE A 71 -0.23 -4.64 -6.41
N LYS A 72 -0.35 -5.36 -7.53
CA LYS A 72 -1.61 -6.01 -7.96
C LYS A 72 -1.78 -7.42 -7.38
N GLY A 73 -1.29 -7.64 -6.16
CA GLY A 73 -1.31 -8.94 -5.49
C GLY A 73 -0.04 -9.77 -5.67
N PHE A 74 -0.04 -10.92 -5.01
CA PHE A 74 1.04 -11.90 -5.08
C PHE A 74 0.89 -12.74 -6.37
N GLY A 75 1.83 -12.59 -7.31
CA GLY A 75 1.78 -13.31 -8.59
C GLY A 75 1.97 -14.83 -8.42
N ALA A 76 1.31 -15.62 -9.27
CA ALA A 76 1.46 -17.08 -9.30
C ALA A 76 2.88 -17.55 -9.69
N ASP A 77 3.68 -16.67 -10.28
CA ASP A 77 5.05 -16.94 -10.73
C ASP A 77 6.11 -16.69 -9.63
N TYR A 78 5.70 -16.40 -8.39
CA TYR A 78 6.64 -16.27 -7.27
C TYR A 78 7.17 -17.64 -6.84
N VAL A 79 8.47 -17.85 -7.02
CA VAL A 79 9.23 -18.91 -6.34
C VAL A 79 9.74 -18.32 -5.03
N GLU A 80 9.30 -18.86 -3.90
CA GLU A 80 9.96 -18.60 -2.61
C GLU A 80 11.39 -19.12 -2.72
N LEU A 81 12.37 -18.20 -2.72
CA LEU A 81 13.76 -18.59 -2.57
C LEU A 81 13.98 -18.91 -1.08
N GLU A 82 14.14 -20.20 -0.78
CA GLU A 82 14.56 -20.73 0.52
C GLU A 82 15.95 -20.21 0.94
#